data_AF-A0A0P1GW00-F1
#
_entry.id   AF-A0A0P1GW00-F1
#
_cell.length_a   1.000
_cell.length_b   1.000
_cell.length_c   1.000
_cell.angle_alpha   90.00
_cell.angle_beta   90.00
_cell.angle_gamma   90.00
#
_symmetry.space_group_name_H-M   'P 1'
#
loop_
_entity.id
_entity.type
_entity.pdbx_description
1 polymer ?
#
loop_
_entity_poly.entity_id
_entity_poly.type
_entity_poly.pdbx_seq_one_letter_code
_entity_poly.pdbx_strand_id
1 'polypeptide(L)'
;MTTIKKPAGLSSAAPLCCPQCSVEFHPKRKDKKYCSSKCAKAATRNASRGGRSFEQKVTNEVHYCRARDLADMLYTAPVTARLGIMKAILDAASDHDSGLRRILTDPTFLKASPETPHLFHRRAPSSYKTISQAANAYTQKFHGISIQTYLKDARSGALKEHHEVSRKVDYGAVPVLTKIRKPKCWHRPLSDDKNMEASEQLASDMERVQRIVDDAQARAEGLLEAA
;
A
#
# COMPACT_ATOMS: atom_id res chain seq x y z
N MET A 1 -34.79 -34.90 -61.10
CA MET A 1 -34.70 -35.51 -59.75
C MET A 1 -35.06 -34.46 -58.71
N THR A 2 -36.33 -34.38 -58.34
CA THR A 2 -36.91 -33.40 -57.41
C THR A 2 -36.81 -33.92 -55.98
N THR A 3 -36.04 -33.24 -55.13
CA THR A 3 -35.92 -33.57 -53.71
C THR A 3 -37.12 -33.05 -52.93
N ILE A 4 -37.98 -33.97 -52.49
CA ILE A 4 -39.14 -33.68 -51.63
C ILE A 4 -38.61 -33.34 -50.23
N LYS A 5 -38.70 -32.06 -49.84
CA LYS A 5 -38.42 -31.58 -48.47
C LYS A 5 -39.48 -32.12 -47.51
N LYS A 6 -39.06 -32.99 -46.59
CA LYS A 6 -39.84 -33.51 -45.46
C LYS A 6 -40.36 -32.35 -44.60
N PRO A 7 -41.68 -32.23 -44.33
CA PRO A 7 -42.21 -31.16 -43.49
C PRO A 7 -41.72 -31.36 -42.05
N ALA A 8 -41.14 -30.30 -41.48
CA ALA A 8 -40.71 -30.26 -40.10
C ALA A 8 -41.92 -30.43 -39.18
N GLY A 9 -41.96 -31.54 -38.44
CA GLY A 9 -42.97 -31.78 -37.41
C GLY A 9 -42.93 -30.67 -36.37
N LEU A 10 -44.06 -29.97 -36.22
CA LEU A 10 -44.32 -29.06 -35.10
C LEU A 10 -44.35 -29.90 -33.81
N SER A 11 -43.22 -29.97 -33.11
CA SER A 11 -43.23 -30.36 -31.71
C SER A 11 -43.70 -29.14 -30.90
N SER A 12 -44.97 -29.14 -30.51
CA SER A 12 -45.55 -28.17 -29.57
C SER A 12 -44.95 -28.42 -28.18
N ALA A 13 -43.76 -27.87 -27.94
CA ALA A 13 -43.17 -27.87 -26.61
C ALA A 13 -44.03 -27.02 -25.66
N ALA A 14 -44.34 -27.56 -24.48
CA ALA A 14 -45.09 -26.87 -23.44
C ALA A 14 -44.44 -25.52 -23.07
N PRO A 15 -45.25 -24.50 -22.70
CA PRO A 15 -44.71 -23.22 -22.26
C PRO A 15 -43.84 -23.40 -21.00
N LEU A 16 -42.67 -22.74 -20.99
CA LEU A 16 -41.74 -22.71 -19.86
C LEU A 16 -41.65 -21.29 -19.30
N CYS A 17 -41.52 -21.15 -17.98
CA CYS A 17 -41.25 -19.85 -17.35
C CYS A 17 -39.75 -19.53 -17.35
N CYS A 18 -39.39 -18.32 -17.76
CA CYS A 18 -38.00 -17.85 -17.71
C CYS A 18 -37.58 -17.59 -16.26
N PRO A 19 -36.51 -18.18 -15.72
CA PRO A 19 -36.10 -18.00 -14.33
C PRO A 19 -35.51 -16.60 -14.02
N GLN A 20 -35.40 -15.72 -15.02
CA GLN A 20 -34.86 -14.36 -14.85
C GLN A 20 -35.91 -13.26 -14.90
N CYS A 21 -36.95 -13.42 -15.72
CA CYS A 21 -37.99 -12.40 -15.88
C CYS A 21 -39.39 -12.95 -15.63
N SER A 22 -39.50 -14.24 -15.27
CA SER A 22 -40.74 -14.96 -15.00
C SER A 22 -41.76 -14.98 -16.14
N VAL A 23 -41.37 -14.54 -17.34
CA VAL A 23 -42.22 -14.56 -18.54
C VAL A 23 -42.30 -15.97 -19.11
N GLU A 24 -43.51 -16.42 -19.43
CA GLU A 24 -43.76 -17.66 -20.15
C GLU A 24 -43.28 -17.56 -21.60
N PHE A 25 -42.57 -18.58 -22.07
CA PHE A 25 -42.10 -18.64 -23.44
C PHE A 25 -42.13 -20.07 -23.97
N HIS A 26 -42.26 -20.20 -25.29
CA HIS A 26 -42.23 -21.48 -25.97
C HIS A 26 -40.80 -21.78 -26.43
N PRO A 27 -40.15 -22.84 -25.90
CA PRO A 27 -38.77 -23.13 -26.22
C PRO A 27 -38.63 -23.67 -27.66
N LYS A 28 -37.87 -22.97 -28.50
CA LYS A 28 -37.54 -23.44 -29.87
C LYS A 28 -36.59 -24.65 -29.90
N ARG A 29 -35.90 -24.93 -28.78
CA ARG A 29 -34.96 -26.05 -28.60
C ARG A 29 -35.23 -26.68 -27.25
N LYS A 30 -35.09 -28.02 -27.15
CA LYS A 30 -35.41 -28.80 -25.93
C LYS A 30 -34.66 -28.32 -24.68
N ASP A 31 -33.49 -27.74 -24.84
CA ASP A 31 -32.58 -27.28 -23.78
C ASP A 31 -32.70 -25.77 -23.46
N LYS A 32 -33.59 -25.03 -24.14
CA LYS A 32 -33.70 -23.58 -23.97
C LYS A 32 -34.36 -23.23 -22.64
N LYS A 33 -33.54 -22.78 -21.66
CA LYS A 33 -33.99 -22.40 -20.30
C LYS A 33 -34.46 -20.95 -20.14
N TYR A 34 -34.06 -20.05 -21.04
CA TYR A 34 -34.34 -18.60 -20.93
C TYR A 34 -35.14 -18.11 -22.12
N CYS A 35 -36.05 -17.16 -21.91
CA CYS A 35 -36.88 -16.61 -22.99
C CYS A 35 -36.03 -15.93 -24.08
N SER A 36 -34.95 -15.23 -23.68
CA SER A 36 -34.09 -14.44 -24.56
C SER A 36 -32.60 -14.60 -24.24
N SER A 37 -31.74 -14.25 -25.21
CA SER A 37 -30.28 -14.17 -25.01
C SER A 37 -29.91 -13.16 -23.92
N LYS A 38 -30.69 -12.08 -23.75
CA LYS A 38 -30.50 -11.09 -22.68
C LYS A 38 -30.69 -11.72 -21.30
N CYS A 39 -31.77 -12.48 -21.10
CA CYS A 39 -32.02 -13.22 -19.87
C CYS A 39 -30.97 -14.30 -19.61
N ALA A 40 -30.56 -15.04 -20.64
CA ALA A 40 -29.49 -16.03 -20.51
C ALA A 40 -28.17 -15.40 -20.06
N LYS A 41 -27.79 -14.25 -20.65
CA LYS A 41 -26.60 -13.48 -20.26
C LYS A 41 -26.76 -12.88 -18.87
N ALA A 42 -27.93 -12.39 -18.50
CA ALA A 42 -28.19 -11.82 -17.17
C ALA A 42 -28.00 -12.88 -16.07
N ALA A 43 -28.54 -14.08 -16.28
CA ALA A 43 -28.36 -15.19 -15.37
C ALA A 43 -26.90 -15.62 -15.18
N THR A 44 -26.07 -15.53 -16.23
CA THR A 44 -24.66 -15.96 -16.17
C THR A 44 -23.67 -14.85 -15.85
N ARG A 45 -24.07 -13.57 -15.94
CA ARG A 45 -23.17 -12.40 -15.84
C ARG A 45 -22.33 -12.37 -14.55
N ASN A 46 -22.83 -12.95 -13.46
CA ASN A 46 -22.13 -12.99 -12.16
C ASN A 46 -22.02 -14.39 -11.54
N ALA A 47 -22.53 -15.44 -12.20
CA ALA A 47 -22.56 -16.79 -11.66
C ALA A 47 -21.13 -17.35 -11.40
N SER A 48 -20.14 -16.91 -12.18
CA SER A 48 -18.73 -17.27 -12.00
C SER A 48 -17.93 -16.33 -11.09
N ARG A 49 -18.54 -15.21 -10.64
CA ARG A 49 -17.85 -14.17 -9.85
C ARG A 49 -17.90 -14.39 -8.34
N GLY A 50 -18.64 -15.40 -7.85
CA GLY A 50 -18.93 -15.68 -6.43
C GLY A 50 -17.77 -15.47 -5.43
N GLY A 51 -17.15 -16.54 -4.92
CA GLY A 51 -16.13 -16.46 -3.85
C GLY A 51 -14.89 -15.60 -4.16
N ARG A 52 -14.64 -15.30 -5.44
CA ARG A 52 -13.49 -14.49 -5.89
C ARG A 52 -13.48 -13.08 -5.30
N SER A 53 -14.65 -12.50 -5.04
CA SER A 53 -14.70 -11.16 -4.42
C SER A 53 -14.19 -11.18 -2.98
N PHE A 54 -14.44 -12.27 -2.25
CA PHE A 54 -13.95 -12.44 -0.88
C PHE A 54 -12.45 -12.72 -0.87
N GLU A 55 -11.98 -13.66 -1.70
CA GLU A 55 -10.55 -13.95 -1.86
C GLU A 55 -9.74 -12.71 -2.27
N GLN A 56 -10.28 -11.90 -3.18
CA GLN A 56 -9.66 -10.63 -3.59
C GLN A 56 -9.62 -9.64 -2.43
N LYS A 57 -10.68 -9.58 -1.60
CA LYS A 57 -10.71 -8.70 -0.42
C LYS A 57 -9.63 -9.11 0.58
N VAL A 58 -9.53 -10.41 0.90
CA VAL A 58 -8.49 -10.95 1.80
C VAL A 58 -7.09 -10.70 1.23
N THR A 59 -6.89 -10.96 -0.07
CA THR A 59 -5.59 -10.72 -0.73
C THR A 59 -5.21 -9.24 -0.70
N ASN A 60 -6.17 -8.34 -0.94
CA ASN A 60 -5.95 -6.91 -0.85
C ASN A 60 -5.63 -6.50 0.59
N GLU A 61 -6.36 -7.02 1.57
CA GLU A 61 -6.13 -6.73 2.99
C GLU A 61 -4.70 -7.11 3.40
N VAL A 62 -4.25 -8.32 3.07
CA VAL A 62 -2.87 -8.75 3.32
C VAL A 62 -1.86 -7.84 2.61
N HIS A 63 -2.13 -7.44 1.37
CA HIS A 63 -1.28 -6.52 0.60
C HIS A 63 -1.15 -5.14 1.26
N TYR A 64 -2.25 -4.53 1.69
CA TYR A 64 -2.25 -3.22 2.35
C TYR A 64 -1.71 -3.26 3.78
N CYS A 65 -2.00 -4.31 4.55
CA CYS A 65 -1.43 -4.50 5.89
C CYS A 65 0.09 -4.64 5.80
N ARG A 66 0.59 -5.49 4.91
CA ARG A 66 2.02 -5.67 4.69
C ARG A 66 2.71 -4.38 4.26
N ALA A 67 2.09 -3.59 3.39
CA ALA A 67 2.62 -2.28 3.00
C ALA A 67 2.72 -1.30 4.17
N ARG A 68 1.77 -1.35 5.12
CA ARG A 68 1.80 -0.57 6.35
C ARG A 68 2.95 -1.01 7.26
N ASP A 69 3.12 -2.31 7.47
CA ASP A 69 4.18 -2.86 8.32
C ASP A 69 5.58 -2.46 7.81
N LEU A 70 5.77 -2.45 6.48
CA LEU A 70 7.02 -1.97 5.85
C LEU A 70 7.23 -0.47 6.08
N ALA A 71 6.18 0.33 5.97
CA ALA A 71 6.26 1.76 6.23
C ALA A 71 6.56 2.04 7.72
N ASP A 72 5.95 1.27 8.62
CA ASP A 72 6.17 1.36 10.07
C ASP A 72 7.62 0.99 10.40
N MET A 73 8.15 -0.09 9.84
CA MET A 73 9.55 -0.49 9.97
C MET A 73 10.50 0.62 9.48
N LEU A 74 10.23 1.19 8.31
CA LEU A 74 11.08 2.22 7.71
C LEU A 74 11.06 3.54 8.49
N TYR A 75 9.87 4.00 8.89
CA TYR A 75 9.72 5.34 9.48
C TYR A 75 9.91 5.38 10.99
N THR A 76 9.74 4.25 11.68
CA THR A 76 10.08 4.13 13.11
C THR A 76 11.59 4.07 13.32
N ALA A 77 12.34 3.58 12.34
CA ALA A 77 13.79 3.54 12.40
C ALA A 77 14.44 4.95 12.41
N PRO A 78 15.60 5.11 13.07
CA PRO A 78 16.35 6.36 13.05
C PRO A 78 16.79 6.70 11.63
N VAL A 79 16.90 8.00 11.33
CA VAL A 79 17.13 8.51 9.95
C VAL A 79 18.37 7.89 9.30
N THR A 80 19.42 7.65 10.07
CA THR A 80 20.67 7.01 9.63
C THR A 80 20.48 5.57 9.14
N ALA A 81 19.55 4.82 9.76
CA ALA A 81 19.30 3.41 9.43
C ALA A 81 18.31 3.23 8.26
N ARG A 82 17.52 4.25 7.91
CA ARG A 82 16.45 4.13 6.89
C ARG A 82 16.96 3.73 5.52
N LEU A 83 18.16 4.18 5.14
CA LEU A 83 18.77 3.81 3.87
C LEU A 83 19.12 2.32 3.81
N GLY A 84 19.70 1.78 4.90
CA GLY A 84 20.00 0.35 5.00
C GLY A 84 18.75 -0.51 4.98
N ILE A 85 17.69 -0.09 5.68
CA ILE A 85 16.39 -0.77 5.67
C ILE A 85 15.78 -0.76 4.27
N MET A 86 15.79 0.38 3.57
CA MET A 86 15.27 0.45 2.21
C MET A 86 16.06 -0.46 1.25
N LYS A 87 17.39 -0.51 1.39
CA LYS A 87 18.23 -1.44 0.62
C LYS A 87 17.84 -2.89 0.89
N ALA A 88 17.70 -3.28 2.16
CA ALA A 88 17.30 -4.64 2.53
C ALA A 88 15.92 -5.03 1.98
N ILE A 89 14.96 -4.10 1.97
CA ILE A 89 13.64 -4.30 1.36
C ILE A 89 13.77 -4.54 -0.16
N LEU A 90 14.61 -3.77 -0.85
CA LEU A 90 14.84 -3.90 -2.29
C LEU A 90 15.58 -5.19 -2.66
N ASP A 91 16.59 -5.58 -1.87
CA ASP A 91 17.32 -6.84 -2.03
C ASP A 91 16.33 -8.03 -1.88
N ALA A 92 15.54 -8.06 -0.80
CA ALA A 92 14.53 -9.11 -0.58
C ALA A 92 13.46 -9.17 -1.69
N ALA A 93 13.05 -8.01 -2.20
CA ALA A 93 12.11 -7.92 -3.32
C ALA A 93 12.75 -8.42 -4.64
N SER A 94 14.04 -8.22 -4.85
CA SER A 94 14.74 -8.64 -6.06
C SER A 94 14.92 -10.15 -6.08
N ASP A 95 15.33 -10.73 -4.95
CA ASP A 95 15.73 -12.13 -4.88
C ASP A 95 14.53 -13.07 -4.93
N HIS A 96 13.56 -12.91 -4.02
CA HIS A 96 12.61 -14.00 -3.74
C HIS A 96 11.16 -13.54 -3.53
N ASP A 97 10.91 -12.31 -3.09
CA ASP A 97 9.58 -11.92 -2.63
C ASP A 97 8.73 -11.24 -3.70
N SER A 98 7.87 -12.02 -4.36
CA SER A 98 6.91 -11.52 -5.34
C SER A 98 5.85 -10.59 -4.74
N GLY A 99 5.49 -10.77 -3.47
CA GLY A 99 4.56 -9.93 -2.75
C GLY A 99 5.13 -8.53 -2.50
N LEU A 100 6.39 -8.45 -2.07
CA LEU A 100 7.10 -7.17 -1.93
C LEU A 100 7.19 -6.44 -3.27
N ARG A 101 7.56 -7.13 -4.36
CA ARG A 101 7.57 -6.51 -5.70
C ARG A 101 6.21 -5.94 -6.06
N ARG A 102 5.13 -6.67 -5.78
CA ARG A 102 3.77 -6.21 -6.05
C ARG A 102 3.43 -4.95 -5.27
N ILE A 103 3.81 -4.86 -3.99
CA ILE A 103 3.60 -3.68 -3.15
C ILE A 103 4.40 -2.48 -3.69
N LEU A 104 5.70 -2.68 -3.93
CA LEU A 104 6.62 -1.63 -4.36
C LEU A 104 6.31 -1.07 -5.76
N THR A 105 5.67 -1.87 -6.62
CA THR A 105 5.28 -1.47 -7.98
C THR A 105 3.80 -1.11 -8.11
N ASP A 106 3.03 -1.15 -7.03
CA ASP A 106 1.60 -0.83 -7.06
C ASP A 106 1.37 0.64 -7.48
N PRO A 107 0.60 0.88 -8.55
CA PRO A 107 0.29 2.24 -8.99
C PRO A 107 -0.45 3.06 -7.94
N THR A 108 -1.25 2.41 -7.07
CA THR A 108 -2.00 3.05 -5.99
C THR A 108 -1.05 3.72 -4.99
N PHE A 109 0.02 3.03 -4.60
CA PHE A 109 1.01 3.58 -3.68
C PHE A 109 1.95 4.57 -4.36
N LEU A 110 2.37 4.31 -5.61
CA LEU A 110 3.27 5.21 -6.36
C LEU A 110 2.63 6.57 -6.64
N LYS A 111 1.33 6.58 -6.97
CA LYS A 111 0.57 7.79 -7.32
C LYS A 111 -0.31 8.29 -6.16
N ALA A 112 -0.04 7.85 -4.93
CA ALA A 112 -0.81 8.27 -3.77
C ALA A 112 -0.75 9.80 -3.62
N SER A 113 -1.93 10.41 -3.56
CA SER A 113 -2.12 11.85 -3.34
C SER A 113 -2.46 12.12 -1.86
N PRO A 114 -2.25 13.36 -1.37
CA PRO A 114 -2.63 13.74 -0.01
C PRO A 114 -4.13 13.54 0.32
N GLU A 115 -4.99 13.42 -0.70
CA GLU A 115 -6.42 13.12 -0.57
C GLU A 115 -6.69 11.69 -0.06
N THR A 116 -5.68 10.81 -0.15
CA THR A 116 -5.75 9.41 0.29
C THR A 116 -4.83 9.15 1.49
N PRO A 117 -5.05 9.83 2.65
CA PRO A 117 -4.13 9.78 3.77
C PRO A 117 -3.96 8.38 4.36
N HIS A 118 -4.94 7.49 4.20
CA HIS A 118 -4.90 6.11 4.70
C HIS A 118 -3.77 5.25 4.08
N LEU A 119 -3.19 5.66 2.95
CA LEU A 119 -2.05 4.98 2.31
C LEU A 119 -0.70 5.38 2.91
N PHE A 120 -0.66 6.44 3.73
CA PHE A 120 0.56 7.00 4.29
C PHE A 120 0.77 6.54 5.73
N HIS A 121 2.03 6.46 6.15
CA HIS A 121 2.39 6.17 7.54
C HIS A 121 1.74 7.19 8.48
N ARG A 122 1.10 6.69 9.55
CA ARG A 122 0.32 7.49 10.53
C ARG A 122 -0.70 8.44 9.91
N ARG A 123 -1.15 8.18 8.67
CA ARG A 123 -2.08 9.03 7.92
C ARG A 123 -1.59 10.47 7.72
N ALA A 124 -0.27 10.68 7.66
CA ALA A 124 0.35 12.00 7.57
C ALA A 124 1.09 12.20 6.24
N PRO A 125 0.38 12.51 5.12
CA PRO A 125 0.98 12.67 3.80
C PRO A 125 1.92 13.86 3.68
N SER A 126 1.83 14.84 4.59
CA SER A 126 2.75 15.99 4.65
C SER A 126 4.15 15.61 5.13
N SER A 127 4.24 14.59 5.98
CA SER A 127 5.47 14.23 6.71
C SER A 127 6.13 12.97 6.15
N TYR A 128 5.35 12.07 5.57
CA TYR A 128 5.83 10.77 5.10
C TYR A 128 5.41 10.52 3.66
N LYS A 129 6.22 9.70 2.96
CA LYS A 129 5.86 9.14 1.66
C LYS A 129 5.25 7.75 1.86
N THR A 130 4.57 7.23 0.85
CA THR A 130 4.22 5.79 0.85
C THR A 130 5.50 4.96 0.71
N ILE A 131 5.44 3.67 1.08
CA ILE A 131 6.60 2.78 0.95
C ILE A 131 7.11 2.70 -0.49
N SER A 132 6.21 2.64 -1.46
CA SER A 132 6.54 2.57 -2.89
C SER A 132 7.12 3.88 -3.42
N GLN A 133 6.61 5.04 -2.96
CA GLN A 133 7.20 6.35 -3.28
C GLN A 133 8.59 6.52 -2.67
N ALA A 134 8.79 6.06 -1.43
CA ALA A 134 10.09 6.08 -0.76
C ALA A 134 11.10 5.20 -1.49
N ALA A 135 10.69 4.00 -1.89
CA ALA A 135 11.53 3.07 -2.64
C ALA A 135 11.88 3.60 -4.03
N ASN A 136 10.91 4.18 -4.76
CA ASN A 136 11.20 4.81 -6.05
C ASN A 136 12.13 6.03 -5.93
N ALA A 137 11.97 6.85 -4.87
CA ALA A 137 12.90 7.94 -4.61
C ALA A 137 14.31 7.43 -4.27
N TYR A 138 14.41 6.30 -3.57
CA TYR A 138 15.69 5.63 -3.31
C TYR A 138 16.34 5.17 -4.60
N THR A 139 15.63 4.41 -5.46
CA THR A 139 16.21 3.89 -6.71
C THR A 139 16.60 5.01 -7.67
N GLN A 140 15.81 6.08 -7.73
CA GLN A 140 16.14 7.26 -8.53
C GLN A 140 17.39 7.97 -8.01
N LYS A 141 17.55 8.08 -6.68
CA LYS A 141 18.69 8.75 -6.06
C LYS A 141 20.01 7.99 -6.24
N PHE A 142 20.00 6.67 -6.09
CA PHE A 142 21.22 5.86 -6.08
C PHE A 142 21.54 5.20 -7.42
N HIS A 143 20.53 4.86 -8.21
CA HIS A 143 20.69 4.15 -9.48
C HIS A 143 20.25 4.97 -10.70
N GLY A 144 19.62 6.14 -10.51
CA GLY A 144 19.15 6.99 -11.61
C GLY A 144 17.96 6.41 -12.40
N ILE A 145 17.33 5.34 -11.90
CA ILE A 145 16.26 4.62 -12.61
C ILE A 145 15.00 4.47 -11.75
N SER A 146 13.87 4.19 -12.42
CA SER A 146 12.61 3.88 -11.74
C SER A 146 12.69 2.56 -10.99
N ILE A 147 11.86 2.40 -9.96
CA ILE A 147 11.81 1.14 -9.19
C ILE A 147 11.42 -0.08 -10.04
N GLN A 148 10.57 0.11 -11.05
CA GLN A 148 10.15 -0.97 -11.94
C GLN A 148 11.32 -1.44 -12.81
N THR A 149 12.09 -0.50 -13.36
CA THR A 149 13.31 -0.79 -14.12
C THR A 149 14.35 -1.47 -13.22
N TYR A 150 14.56 -0.92 -12.01
CA TYR A 150 15.47 -1.48 -11.03
C TYR A 150 15.17 -2.95 -10.71
N LEU A 151 13.93 -3.28 -10.36
CA LEU A 151 13.55 -4.66 -10.03
C LEU A 151 13.63 -5.61 -11.24
N LYS A 152 13.46 -5.09 -12.46
CA LYS A 152 13.62 -5.87 -13.69
C LYS A 152 15.09 -6.19 -13.94
N ASP A 153 15.97 -5.19 -13.80
CA ASP A 153 17.41 -5.31 -14.03
C ASP A 153 18.10 -6.12 -12.93
N ALA A 154 17.65 -5.98 -11.68
CA ALA A 154 18.10 -6.80 -10.54
C ALA A 154 17.85 -8.28 -10.81
N ARG A 155 16.65 -8.63 -11.29
CA ARG A 155 16.28 -10.02 -11.58
C ARG A 155 16.98 -10.60 -12.81
N SER A 156 17.36 -9.77 -13.78
CA SER A 156 18.12 -10.24 -14.94
C SER A 156 19.63 -10.32 -14.67
N GLY A 157 20.09 -9.89 -13.49
CA GLY A 157 21.52 -9.78 -13.18
C GLY A 157 22.24 -8.69 -14.00
N ALA A 158 21.48 -7.80 -14.66
CA ALA A 158 22.02 -6.72 -15.48
C ALA A 158 22.24 -5.42 -14.70
N LEU A 159 22.01 -5.44 -13.38
CA LEU A 159 22.12 -4.27 -12.54
C LEU A 159 23.57 -3.79 -12.52
N LYS A 160 23.82 -2.62 -13.12
CA LYS A 160 25.14 -2.00 -13.06
C LYS A 160 25.38 -1.49 -11.65
N GLU A 161 26.45 -1.96 -11.03
CA GLU A 161 26.85 -1.64 -9.66
C GLU A 161 27.02 -0.12 -9.44
N HIS A 162 27.38 0.60 -10.51
CA HIS A 162 27.46 2.05 -10.54
C HIS A 162 26.83 2.61 -11.81
N HIS A 163 25.71 3.32 -11.65
CA HIS A 163 25.38 4.38 -12.59
C HIS A 163 26.04 5.66 -12.09
N GLU A 164 26.88 6.28 -12.91
CA GLU A 164 27.25 7.67 -12.70
C GLU A 164 25.95 8.47 -12.61
N VAL A 165 25.61 8.90 -11.40
CA VAL A 165 24.50 9.82 -11.18
C VAL A 165 24.91 11.10 -11.88
N SER A 166 24.46 11.27 -13.13
CA SER A 166 24.65 12.49 -13.89
C SER A 166 23.94 13.59 -13.13
N ARG A 167 24.69 14.30 -12.29
CA ARG A 167 24.22 15.48 -11.57
C ARG A 167 24.07 16.68 -12.52
N LYS A 168 23.73 16.46 -13.79
CA LYS A 168 23.08 17.47 -14.62
C LYS A 168 21.66 17.67 -14.09
N VAL A 169 21.56 18.11 -12.85
CA VAL A 169 20.40 18.86 -12.43
C VAL A 169 20.68 20.23 -13.02
N ASP A 170 20.07 20.52 -14.16
CA ASP A 170 19.86 21.90 -14.56
C ASP A 170 18.99 22.50 -13.46
N TYR A 171 19.61 22.93 -12.36
CA TYR A 171 19.01 23.90 -11.47
C TYR A 171 18.89 25.16 -12.33
N GLY A 172 17.86 25.22 -13.18
CA GLY A 172 17.54 26.42 -13.95
C GLY A 172 17.67 27.60 -13.00
N ALA A 173 18.31 28.67 -13.49
CA ALA A 173 18.82 29.78 -12.68
C ALA A 173 18.00 29.97 -11.41
N VAL A 174 18.59 29.65 -10.24
CA VAL A 174 17.93 29.83 -8.93
C VAL A 174 17.35 31.23 -8.95
N PRO A 175 16.00 31.40 -8.94
CA PRO A 175 15.42 32.72 -9.02
C PRO A 175 15.97 33.50 -7.84
N VAL A 176 16.78 34.51 -8.14
CA VAL A 176 17.31 35.41 -7.13
C VAL A 176 16.09 36.10 -6.57
N LEU A 177 15.63 35.65 -5.40
CA LEU A 177 14.51 36.24 -4.69
C LEU A 177 14.99 37.59 -4.11
N THR A 178 15.20 38.58 -4.98
CA THR A 178 15.61 39.95 -4.63
C THR A 178 14.55 40.68 -3.79
N LYS A 179 13.38 40.07 -3.58
CA LYS A 179 12.25 40.62 -2.81
C LYS A 179 11.57 39.57 -1.94
N ILE A 180 12.33 38.75 -1.19
CA ILE A 180 11.73 38.08 -0.03
C ILE A 180 11.39 39.18 0.99
N ARG A 181 10.13 39.65 0.98
CA ARG A 181 9.55 40.26 2.18
C ARG A 181 9.75 39.23 3.29
N LYS A 182 10.49 39.58 4.35
CA LYS A 182 10.75 38.74 5.52
C LYS A 182 9.49 37.89 5.77
N PRO A 183 9.51 36.57 5.53
CA PRO A 183 8.36 35.75 5.88
C PRO A 183 8.15 36.02 7.36
N LYS A 184 6.92 36.37 7.75
CA LYS A 184 6.51 36.28 9.16
C LYS A 184 6.84 34.85 9.56
N CYS A 185 7.97 34.65 10.20
CA CYS A 185 8.37 33.36 10.70
C CYS A 185 7.25 32.93 11.64
N TRP A 186 6.58 31.83 11.31
CA TRP A 186 5.59 31.19 12.17
C TRP A 186 6.24 30.54 13.40
N HIS A 187 7.55 30.68 13.55
CA HIS A 187 8.22 30.53 14.82
C HIS A 187 7.83 31.70 15.71
N ARG A 188 6.71 31.53 16.42
CA ARG A 188 6.58 32.09 17.76
C ARG A 188 7.85 31.64 18.49
N PRO A 189 8.76 32.54 18.90
CA PRO A 189 9.87 32.16 19.75
C PRO A 189 9.24 31.41 20.93
N LEU A 190 9.66 30.18 21.17
CA LEU A 190 9.37 29.52 22.43
C LEU A 190 9.95 30.46 23.47
N SER A 191 9.07 31.15 24.21
CA SER A 191 9.48 31.99 25.32
C SER A 191 10.31 31.14 26.26
N ASP A 192 11.48 31.64 26.66
CA ASP A 192 12.45 30.91 27.48
C ASP A 192 11.82 30.31 28.74
N ASP A 193 10.76 30.92 29.25
CA ASP A 193 9.94 30.44 30.38
C ASP A 193 9.41 29.01 30.20
N LYS A 194 9.00 28.61 28.99
CA LYS A 194 8.45 27.26 28.75
C LYS A 194 9.53 26.19 28.67
N ASN A 195 10.74 26.57 28.28
CA ASN A 195 11.88 25.65 28.31
C ASN A 195 12.35 25.41 29.74
N MET A 196 12.24 26.42 30.62
CA MET A 196 12.55 26.29 32.03
C MET A 196 11.54 25.36 32.75
N GLU A 197 10.23 25.57 32.52
CA GLU A 197 9.18 24.67 33.05
C GLU A 197 9.35 23.22 32.57
N ALA A 198 9.67 23.02 31.29
CA ALA A 198 9.90 21.68 30.75
C ALA A 198 11.15 21.00 31.36
N SER A 199 12.19 21.79 31.66
CA SER A 199 13.40 21.28 32.32
C SER A 199 13.16 20.93 33.80
N GLU A 200 12.39 21.75 34.52
CA GLU A 200 12.01 21.46 35.92
C GLU A 200 11.13 20.21 36.01
N GLN A 201 10.19 20.06 35.08
CA GLN A 201 9.34 18.86 35.01
C GLN A 201 10.17 17.59 34.77
N LEU A 202 11.14 17.65 33.85
CA LEU A 202 12.03 16.52 33.57
C LEU A 202 12.89 16.14 34.80
N ALA A 203 13.38 17.13 35.54
CA ALA A 203 14.13 16.89 36.77
C ALA A 203 13.26 16.23 37.86
N SER A 204 12.01 16.71 38.04
CA SER A 204 11.06 16.12 38.98
C SER A 204 10.70 14.66 38.62
N ASP A 205 10.56 14.36 37.33
CA ASP A 205 10.24 13.01 36.86
C ASP A 205 11.43 12.05 37.09
N MET A 206 12.66 12.51 36.89
CA MET A 206 13.88 11.76 37.18
C MET A 206 13.99 11.40 38.67
N GLU A 207 13.72 12.34 39.58
CA GLU A 207 13.71 12.07 41.02
C GLU A 207 12.63 11.06 41.43
N ARG A 208 11.48 11.06 40.75
CA ARG A 208 10.42 10.08 40.99
C ARG A 208 10.85 8.68 40.57
N VAL A 209 11.51 8.56 39.40
CA VAL A 209 12.04 7.27 38.93
C VAL A 209 13.11 6.76 39.89
N GLN A 210 14.01 7.62 40.37
CA GLN A 210 15.06 7.22 41.30
C GLN A 210 14.48 6.63 42.60
N ARG A 211 13.47 7.27 43.19
CA ARG A 211 12.78 6.73 44.40
C ARG A 211 12.18 5.35 44.19
N ILE A 212 11.59 5.10 43.01
CA ILE A 212 11.01 3.77 42.70
C ILE A 212 12.11 2.71 42.59
N VAL A 213 13.27 3.07 42.02
CA VAL A 213 14.42 2.17 41.92
C VAL A 213 14.97 1.85 43.31
N ASP A 214 15.15 2.87 44.16
CA ASP A 214 15.66 2.69 45.53
C ASP A 214 14.71 1.83 46.37
N ASP A 215 13.39 2.07 46.28
CA ASP A 215 12.37 1.25 46.95
C ASP A 215 12.38 -0.21 46.47
N ALA A 216 12.59 -0.44 45.18
CA ALA A 216 12.67 -1.78 44.62
C ALA A 216 13.94 -2.51 45.09
N GLN A 217 15.07 -1.80 45.18
CA GLN A 217 16.32 -2.34 45.65
C GLN A 217 16.26 -2.72 47.13
N ALA A 218 15.68 -1.86 47.99
CA ALA A 218 15.49 -2.16 49.41
C ALA A 218 14.61 -3.40 49.63
N ARG A 219 13.56 -3.60 48.82
CA ARG A 219 12.73 -4.82 48.87
C ARG A 219 13.50 -6.06 48.45
N ALA A 220 14.38 -5.95 47.46
CA ALA A 220 15.21 -7.06 47.00
C ALA A 220 16.24 -7.47 48.07
N GLU A 221 16.89 -6.50 48.71
CA GLU A 221 17.84 -6.73 49.80
C GLU A 221 17.16 -7.41 51.01
N GLY A 222 15.97 -6.95 51.40
CA GLY A 222 15.21 -7.58 52.50
C GLY A 222 14.77 -9.03 52.21
N LEU A 223 14.55 -9.39 50.94
CA LEU A 223 14.27 -10.78 50.55
C LEU A 223 15.51 -11.67 50.61
N LEU A 224 16.69 -11.12 50.33
CA LEU A 224 17.96 -11.84 50.42
C LEU A 224 18.37 -12.10 51.88
N GLU A 225 18.11 -11.16 52.80
CA GLU A 225 18.38 -11.35 54.23
C GLU A 225 17.42 -12.35 54.90
N ALA A 226 16.23 -12.55 54.34
CA ALA A 226 15.23 -13.47 54.86
C ALA A 226 15.39 -14.94 54.37
N ALA A 227 16.30 -15.19 53.43
CA ALA A 227 16.56 -16.50 52.81
C ALA A 227 17.79 -17.18 53.44
#